data_AF-A0A935EZJ8-F1
#
_entry.id   AF-A0A935EZJ8-F1
#
_cell.length_a   1.000
_cell.length_b   1.000
_cell.length_c   1.000
_cell.angle_alpha   90.00
_cell.angle_beta   90.00
_cell.angle_gamma   90.00
#
_symmetry.space_group_name_H-M   'P 1'
#
loop_
_entity.id
_entity.type
_entity.pdbx_description
1 polymer ?
#
loop_
_entity_poly.entity_id
_entity_poly.type
_entity_poly.pdbx_seq_one_letter_code
_entity_poly.pdbx_strand_id
1 'polypeptide(L)'
;MQEDQTGLPRAFNCLIGDEYVKFTSGHAANLGAEAIQSVMMFPGGVDPNQLTVDLKFDDMFYNRLPRVVAADNIPSVGDKNSTMLILNRVAGDFTSSAATIGNITGLVYDDQEIAYSYTRSIGSCQLRECSFKHVPAYIHSRSAASYRPAARAG
;
A
#
# COMPACT_ATOMS: atom_id res chain seq x y z
N MET A 1 16.14 -4.21 -6.37
CA MET A 1 16.03 -4.18 -7.85
C MET A 1 17.18 -5.00 -8.42
N GLN A 2 16.93 -5.84 -9.42
CA GLN A 2 18.00 -6.57 -10.10
C GLN A 2 18.24 -5.91 -11.45
N GLU A 3 19.48 -5.52 -11.69
CA GLU A 3 19.93 -4.86 -12.90
C GLU A 3 20.46 -5.91 -13.90
N ASP A 4 20.48 -5.58 -15.18
CA ASP A 4 21.25 -6.37 -16.16
C ASP A 4 22.76 -6.14 -16.01
N GLN A 5 23.57 -6.78 -16.86
CA GLN A 5 25.02 -6.59 -16.86
C GLN A 5 25.46 -5.15 -17.17
N THR A 6 24.53 -4.29 -17.57
CA THR A 6 24.75 -2.89 -17.91
C THR A 6 24.16 -1.92 -16.89
N GLY A 7 23.59 -2.41 -15.79
CA GLY A 7 23.01 -1.57 -14.74
C GLY A 7 21.56 -1.14 -14.99
N LEU A 8 20.92 -1.63 -16.07
CA LEU A 8 19.56 -1.24 -16.41
C LEU A 8 18.52 -2.08 -15.67
N PRO A 9 17.41 -1.49 -15.18
CA PRO A 9 16.33 -2.24 -14.55
C PRO A 9 15.73 -3.24 -15.52
N ARG A 10 15.76 -4.53 -15.15
CA ARG A 10 15.10 -5.58 -15.91
C ARG A 10 13.67 -5.80 -15.45
N ALA A 11 12.83 -6.28 -16.36
CA ALA A 11 11.55 -6.90 -16.04
C ALA A 11 11.80 -8.16 -15.18
N PHE A 12 11.84 -7.98 -13.87
CA PHE A 12 12.19 -9.01 -12.91
C PHE A 12 11.40 -8.81 -11.63
N ASN A 13 10.76 -9.89 -11.17
CA ASN A 13 9.97 -9.88 -9.95
C ASN A 13 10.10 -11.23 -9.24
N CYS A 14 11.29 -11.52 -8.70
CA CYS A 14 11.50 -12.70 -7.83
C CYS A 14 11.64 -12.34 -6.35
N LEU A 15 11.47 -11.06 -5.99
CA LEU A 15 11.60 -10.61 -4.60
C LEU A 15 10.38 -11.12 -3.82
N ILE A 16 10.53 -12.33 -3.29
CA ILE A 16 9.65 -12.93 -2.31
C ILE A 16 10.30 -12.70 -0.96
N GLY A 17 9.57 -12.08 -0.05
CA GLY A 17 10.05 -11.82 1.28
C GLY A 17 9.09 -10.95 2.05
N ASP A 18 9.42 -10.80 3.31
CA ASP A 18 8.67 -10.02 4.27
C ASP A 18 9.66 -9.35 5.23
N GLU A 19 9.26 -8.22 5.78
CA GLU A 19 10.04 -7.48 6.77
C GLU A 19 9.27 -7.45 8.08
N TYR A 20 9.86 -8.04 9.12
CA TYR A 20 9.34 -7.91 10.47
C TYR A 20 9.86 -6.62 11.11
N VAL A 21 8.95 -5.69 11.38
CA VAL A 21 9.26 -4.42 12.05
C VAL A 21 8.75 -4.43 13.48
N LYS A 22 9.55 -3.87 14.39
CA LYS A 22 9.17 -3.65 15.79
C LYS A 22 9.59 -2.25 16.23
N PHE A 23 8.63 -1.46 16.69
CA PHE A 23 8.85 -0.10 17.15
C PHE A 23 9.05 -0.03 18.66
N THR A 24 9.73 1.02 19.12
CA THR A 24 9.90 1.30 20.57
C THR A 24 8.56 1.53 21.28
N SER A 25 7.53 1.96 20.55
CA SER A 25 6.16 2.10 21.04
C SER A 25 5.42 0.77 21.25
N GLY A 26 6.07 -0.37 20.99
CA GLY A 26 5.50 -1.71 21.16
C GLY A 26 4.72 -2.23 19.95
N HIS A 27 4.45 -1.39 18.94
CA HIS A 27 3.81 -1.82 17.71
C HIS A 27 4.75 -2.70 16.89
N ALA A 28 4.21 -3.74 16.29
CA ALA A 28 4.95 -4.61 15.38
C ALA A 28 4.06 -5.01 14.21
N ALA A 29 4.68 -5.26 13.06
CA ALA A 29 3.99 -5.71 11.87
C ALA A 29 4.93 -6.62 11.07
N ASN A 30 4.33 -7.51 10.28
CA ASN A 30 5.04 -8.22 9.24
C ASN A 30 4.62 -7.63 7.88
N LEU A 31 5.56 -7.02 7.18
CA LEU A 31 5.32 -6.27 5.95
C LEU A 31 5.76 -7.12 4.76
N GLY A 32 4.80 -7.69 4.03
CA GLY A 32 5.10 -8.41 2.79
C GLY A 32 5.71 -7.48 1.74
N ALA A 33 6.64 -8.02 0.94
CA ALA A 33 7.16 -7.30 -0.21
C ALA A 33 6.05 -7.04 -1.23
N GLU A 34 5.85 -5.78 -1.60
CA GLU A 34 4.90 -5.40 -2.65
C GLU A 34 5.54 -5.60 -4.03
N ALA A 35 4.91 -6.44 -4.84
CA ALA A 35 5.47 -6.91 -6.09
C ALA A 35 4.81 -6.17 -7.27
N ILE A 36 5.59 -5.35 -7.98
CA ILE A 36 5.08 -4.56 -9.12
C ILE A 36 5.53 -5.20 -10.43
N GLN A 37 4.57 -5.57 -11.27
CA GLN A 37 4.85 -6.20 -12.55
C GLN A 37 5.31 -5.17 -13.59
N SER A 38 6.36 -5.53 -14.33
CA SER A 38 6.76 -4.86 -15.57
C SER A 38 5.90 -5.35 -16.73
N VAL A 39 5.39 -4.41 -17.53
CA VAL A 39 4.60 -4.66 -18.73
C VAL A 39 5.50 -4.69 -19.98
N MET A 40 6.56 -3.88 -19.98
CA MET A 40 7.57 -3.81 -21.05
C MET A 40 8.80 -4.68 -20.74
N MET A 41 9.54 -5.07 -21.78
CA MET A 41 10.80 -5.81 -21.64
C MET A 41 11.93 -4.95 -21.05
N PHE A 42 11.96 -3.66 -21.39
CA PHE A 42 12.94 -2.67 -20.92
C PHE A 42 12.23 -1.47 -20.30
N PRO A 43 11.65 -1.62 -19.11
CA PRO A 43 10.79 -0.60 -18.53
C PRO A 43 11.54 0.68 -18.11
N GLY A 44 12.85 0.58 -17.87
CA GLY A 44 13.74 1.69 -17.55
C GLY A 44 14.52 2.26 -18.73
N GLY A 45 14.26 1.79 -19.96
CA GLY A 45 15.01 2.19 -21.16
C GLY A 45 16.19 1.26 -21.49
N VAL A 46 17.01 1.68 -22.46
CA VAL A 46 18.06 0.86 -23.09
C VAL A 46 19.45 1.52 -23.14
N ASP A 47 19.60 2.75 -22.64
CA ASP A 47 20.88 3.46 -22.63
C ASP A 47 21.62 3.23 -21.31
N PRO A 48 22.72 2.44 -21.30
CA PRO A 48 23.43 2.09 -20.07
C PRO A 48 24.29 3.23 -19.51
N ASN A 49 24.40 4.38 -20.19
CA ASN A 49 25.16 5.53 -19.70
C ASN A 49 24.32 6.49 -18.85
N GLN A 50 23.02 6.22 -18.69
CA GLN A 50 22.15 7.02 -17.84
C GLN A 50 22.43 6.74 -16.37
N LEU A 51 22.66 7.79 -15.59
CA LEU A 51 22.91 7.69 -14.14
C LEU A 51 21.60 7.63 -13.32
N THR A 52 20.48 7.92 -13.95
CA THR A 52 19.14 7.94 -13.34
C THR A 52 18.14 7.28 -14.28
N VAL A 53 17.11 6.65 -13.71
CA VAL A 53 16.07 5.97 -14.47
C VAL A 53 14.68 6.34 -13.96
N ASP A 54 13.77 6.60 -14.89
CA ASP A 54 12.37 6.88 -14.58
C ASP A 54 11.59 5.56 -14.46
N LEU A 55 11.04 5.30 -13.27
CA LEU A 55 10.10 4.20 -13.05
C LEU A 55 8.65 4.70 -13.24
N LYS A 56 8.01 4.28 -14.33
CA LYS A 56 6.67 4.74 -14.72
C LYS A 56 5.59 3.70 -14.40
N PHE A 57 4.82 3.97 -13.35
CA PHE A 57 3.67 3.14 -12.92
C PHE A 57 2.37 3.61 -13.61
N ASP A 58 2.28 3.39 -14.92
CA ASP A 58 1.25 3.94 -15.82
C ASP A 58 0.45 2.89 -16.61
N ASP A 59 0.66 1.60 -16.33
CA ASP A 59 0.20 0.41 -17.07
C ASP A 59 0.83 0.21 -18.46
N MET A 60 1.77 1.07 -18.86
CA MET A 60 2.53 0.91 -20.10
C MET A 60 3.91 0.33 -19.83
N PHE A 61 4.60 0.82 -18.81
CA PHE A 61 5.91 0.29 -18.39
C PHE A 61 5.79 -0.63 -17.18
N TYR A 62 5.10 -0.19 -16.13
CA TYR A 62 4.74 -0.96 -14.95
C TYR A 62 3.26 -0.81 -14.61
N ASN A 63 2.69 -1.81 -13.94
CA ASN A 63 1.34 -1.69 -13.37
C ASN A 63 1.24 -0.48 -12.44
N ARG A 64 0.07 0.17 -12.42
CA ARG A 64 -0.20 1.27 -11.50
C ARG A 64 -0.12 0.83 -10.04
N LEU A 65 0.47 1.70 -9.23
CA LEU A 65 0.47 1.54 -7.77
C LEU A 65 -0.94 1.75 -7.18
N PRO A 66 -1.28 1.05 -6.09
CA PRO A 66 -2.49 1.33 -5.32
C PRO A 66 -2.55 2.78 -4.86
N ARG A 67 -3.73 3.40 -4.97
CA ARG A 67 -4.01 4.78 -4.51
C ARG A 67 -5.11 4.87 -3.46
N VAL A 68 -5.66 3.73 -3.05
CA VAL A 68 -6.71 3.60 -2.05
C VAL A 68 -6.20 2.69 -0.96
N VAL A 69 -6.39 3.11 0.30
CA VAL A 69 -6.09 2.30 1.47
C VAL A 69 -7.41 1.93 2.12
N ALA A 70 -7.60 0.64 2.35
CA ALA A 70 -8.67 0.10 3.16
C ALA A 70 -8.01 -0.74 4.25
N ALA A 71 -8.49 -0.58 5.48
CA ALA A 71 -8.03 -1.35 6.62
C ALA A 71 -9.26 -1.77 7.42
N ASP A 72 -9.32 -3.05 7.77
CA ASP A 72 -10.43 -3.66 8.50
C ASP A 72 -10.06 -4.09 9.91
N ASN A 73 -11.08 -4.41 10.71
CA ASN A 73 -10.91 -4.98 12.05
C ASN A 73 -9.97 -4.15 12.95
N ILE A 74 -9.96 -2.82 12.78
CA ILE A 74 -9.15 -1.91 13.59
C ILE A 74 -9.73 -1.96 15.02
N PRO A 75 -8.95 -2.32 16.06
CA PRO A 75 -9.48 -2.39 17.41
C PRO A 75 -9.80 -1.01 17.99
N SER A 76 -10.82 -0.94 18.83
CA SER A 76 -11.25 0.31 19.47
C SER A 76 -10.17 0.88 20.40
N VAL A 77 -9.90 2.18 20.25
CA VAL A 77 -9.02 2.94 21.13
C VAL A 77 -9.58 3.07 22.56
N GLY A 78 -10.92 2.97 22.73
CA GLY A 78 -11.58 3.02 24.03
C GLY A 78 -11.17 1.86 24.95
N ASP A 79 -10.86 0.72 24.35
CA ASP A 79 -10.40 -0.49 25.05
C ASP A 79 -8.87 -0.51 25.24
N LYS A 80 -8.22 0.66 25.13
CA LYS A 80 -6.77 0.86 25.22
C LYS A 80 -5.97 0.19 24.11
N ASN A 81 -6.59 -0.11 22.96
CA ASN A 81 -5.85 -0.51 21.78
C ASN A 81 -5.18 0.69 21.12
N SER A 82 -4.03 0.44 20.48
CA SER A 82 -3.34 1.44 19.67
C SER A 82 -2.94 0.82 18.34
N THR A 83 -3.59 1.28 17.27
CA THR A 83 -3.23 0.92 15.90
C THR A 83 -2.28 1.97 15.34
N MET A 84 -1.22 1.52 14.66
CA MET A 84 -0.31 2.40 13.93
C MET A 84 -0.59 2.31 12.43
N LEU A 85 -0.81 3.46 11.80
CA LEU A 85 -0.92 3.57 10.35
C LEU A 85 0.35 4.24 9.80
N ILE A 86 0.96 3.59 8.82
CA ILE A 86 2.06 4.15 8.03
C ILE A 86 1.60 4.22 6.58
N LEU A 87 1.61 5.42 5.99
CA LEU A 87 1.31 5.64 4.58
C LEU A 87 2.54 6.25 3.91
N ASN A 88 2.96 5.66 2.80
CA ASN A 88 4.11 6.12 2.02
C ASN A 88 3.65 6.56 0.63
N ARG A 89 4.24 7.64 0.12
CA ARG A 89 4.16 7.97 -1.30
C ARG A 89 5.39 7.47 -2.02
N VAL A 90 5.18 6.60 -3.00
CA VAL A 90 6.21 6.09 -3.90
C VAL A 90 6.17 6.91 -5.19
N ALA A 91 6.73 8.11 -5.15
CA ALA A 91 6.87 9.01 -6.29
C ALA A 91 7.90 10.11 -6.00
N GLY A 92 8.24 10.90 -7.02
CA GLY A 92 9.23 11.97 -6.94
C GLY A 92 10.59 11.52 -7.43
N ASP A 93 11.60 12.31 -7.12
CA ASP A 93 12.99 12.04 -7.52
C ASP A 93 13.76 11.57 -6.30
N PHE A 94 14.13 10.30 -6.30
CA PHE A 94 14.84 9.68 -5.17
C PHE A 94 16.33 10.09 -5.11
N THR A 95 16.84 10.81 -6.10
CA THR A 95 18.17 11.43 -6.05
C THR A 95 18.18 12.77 -5.32
N SER A 96 17.02 13.42 -5.19
CA SER A 96 16.90 14.75 -4.61
C SER A 96 15.83 14.82 -3.51
N SER A 97 14.56 14.60 -3.86
CA SER A 97 13.45 14.61 -2.92
C SER A 97 12.26 13.77 -3.39
N ALA A 98 11.79 12.90 -2.50
CA ALA A 98 10.55 12.17 -2.69
C ALA A 98 9.34 13.11 -2.65
N ALA A 99 8.32 12.80 -3.45
CA ALA A 99 7.09 13.57 -3.52
C ALA A 99 6.28 13.46 -2.22
N THR A 100 5.56 14.53 -1.88
CA THR A 100 4.69 14.57 -0.70
C THR A 100 3.34 13.87 -0.96
N ILE A 101 2.76 13.28 0.09
CA ILE A 101 1.47 12.57 0.01
C ILE A 101 0.37 13.51 -0.51
N GLY A 102 0.34 14.76 -0.03
CA GLY A 102 -0.66 15.74 -0.43
C GLY A 102 -1.97 15.56 0.33
N ASN A 103 -3.09 15.80 -0.33
CA ASN A 103 -4.41 15.71 0.30
C ASN A 103 -4.93 14.27 0.25
N ILE A 104 -5.32 13.73 1.41
CA ILE A 104 -6.07 12.50 1.55
C ILE A 104 -7.48 12.80 2.03
N THR A 105 -8.45 12.08 1.47
CA THR A 105 -9.86 12.15 1.84
C THR A 105 -10.39 10.75 1.99
N GLY A 106 -11.27 10.50 2.95
CA GLY A 106 -11.80 9.17 3.15
C GLY A 106 -13.00 9.13 4.07
N LEU A 107 -13.51 7.92 4.26
CA LEU A 107 -14.57 7.58 5.17
C LEU A 107 -14.05 6.60 6.22
N VAL A 108 -14.56 6.72 7.43
CA VAL A 108 -14.34 5.78 8.54
C VAL A 108 -15.72 5.41 9.07
N TYR A 109 -15.92 4.15 9.44
CA TYR A 109 -17.20 3.66 9.93
C TYR A 109 -17.05 3.20 11.38
N ASP A 110 -18.05 3.51 12.21
CA ASP A 110 -18.15 2.96 13.56
C ASP A 110 -18.83 1.57 13.57
N ASP A 111 -19.04 1.02 14.76
CA ASP A 111 -19.67 -0.28 15.00
C ASP A 111 -21.17 -0.31 14.64
N GLN A 112 -21.78 0.85 14.40
CA GLN A 112 -23.16 1.01 13.93
C GLN A 112 -23.24 1.28 12.42
N GLU A 113 -22.12 1.12 11.69
CA GLU A 113 -21.97 1.42 10.27
C GLU A 113 -22.22 2.89 9.90
N ILE A 114 -22.08 3.80 10.87
CA ILE A 114 -22.20 5.23 10.63
C ILE A 114 -20.90 5.75 10.01
N ALA A 115 -21.01 6.37 8.83
CA ALA A 115 -19.87 6.92 8.10
C ALA A 115 -19.47 8.31 8.61
N TYR A 116 -18.17 8.51 8.82
CA TYR A 116 -17.55 9.78 9.14
C TYR A 116 -16.53 10.13 8.07
N SER A 117 -16.67 11.31 7.44
CA SER A 117 -15.71 11.80 6.47
C SER A 117 -14.54 12.52 7.12
N TYR A 118 -13.36 12.37 6.55
CA TYR A 118 -12.20 13.17 6.91
C TYR A 118 -11.47 13.67 5.68
N THR A 119 -10.75 14.76 5.86
CA THR A 119 -9.81 15.31 4.87
C THR A 119 -8.57 15.76 5.61
N ARG A 120 -7.40 15.49 5.02
CA ARG A 120 -6.13 15.88 5.62
C ARG A 120 -5.10 16.21 4.55
N SER A 121 -4.38 17.31 4.77
CA SER A 121 -3.22 17.67 3.96
C SER A 121 -1.94 17.19 4.64
N ILE A 122 -1.09 16.48 3.89
CA ILE A 122 0.16 15.88 4.38
C ILE A 122 1.31 16.37 3.51
N GLY A 123 2.14 17.25 4.09
CA GLY A 123 3.30 17.85 3.44
C GLY A 123 4.58 16.99 3.47
N SER A 124 4.47 15.70 3.81
CA SER A 124 5.60 14.75 3.87
C SER A 124 5.39 13.57 2.91
N CYS A 125 6.47 12.86 2.57
CA CYS A 125 6.41 11.63 1.76
C CYS A 125 5.94 10.40 2.56
N GLN A 126 5.97 10.48 3.90
CA GLN A 126 5.47 9.46 4.81
C GLN A 126 4.58 10.10 5.87
N LEU A 127 3.42 9.49 6.12
CA LEU A 127 2.62 9.69 7.31
C LEU A 127 2.86 8.51 8.23
N ARG A 128 3.11 8.77 9.51
CA ARG A 128 3.12 7.76 10.57
C ARG A 128 2.32 8.27 11.75
N GLU A 129 1.26 7.57 12.10
CA GLU A 129 0.42 7.93 13.24
C GLU A 129 0.11 6.73 14.12
N CYS A 130 0.19 6.97 15.42
CA CYS A 130 -0.22 6.03 16.45
C CYS A 130 -1.53 6.52 17.03
N SER A 131 -2.46 5.58 17.26
CA SER A 131 -3.81 5.90 17.72
C SER A 131 -4.49 6.83 16.71
N PHE A 132 -5.14 6.24 15.71
CA PHE A 132 -6.00 6.99 14.81
C PHE A 132 -7.13 7.65 15.63
N LYS A 133 -6.87 8.86 16.16
CA LYS A 133 -7.68 9.52 17.21
C LYS A 133 -8.95 10.18 16.68
N HIS A 134 -9.32 9.91 15.44
CA HIS A 134 -10.59 10.32 14.88
C HIS A 134 -11.35 9.07 14.43
N VAL A 135 -12.18 8.54 15.35
CA VAL A 135 -13.37 7.68 15.13
C VAL A 135 -13.24 6.21 15.63
N PRO A 136 -14.26 5.65 16.33
CA PRO A 136 -14.31 4.25 16.78
C PRO A 136 -14.29 3.29 15.60
N ALA A 137 -13.82 2.06 15.81
CA ALA A 137 -13.46 1.16 14.73
C ALA A 137 -14.10 -0.23 14.85
N TYR A 138 -14.62 -0.76 13.73
CA TYR A 138 -14.61 -2.18 13.35
C TYR A 138 -14.99 -2.41 11.87
N ILE A 139 -14.47 -3.47 11.24
CA ILE A 139 -14.95 -4.07 9.97
C ILE A 139 -15.00 -5.58 10.18
N HIS A 140 -16.10 -6.23 9.78
CA HIS A 140 -16.22 -7.69 9.77
C HIS A 140 -16.04 -8.28 8.37
N SER A 141 -15.26 -9.35 8.30
CA SER A 141 -15.27 -10.33 7.21
C SER A 141 -16.17 -11.52 7.58
N ARG A 142 -17.13 -11.85 6.70
CA ARG A 142 -17.71 -13.18 6.37
C ARG A 142 -18.93 -12.94 5.45
N SER A 143 -19.22 -13.72 4.40
CA SER A 143 -19.19 -15.18 4.34
C SER A 143 -18.86 -15.76 2.95
N ALA A 144 -18.22 -16.92 2.99
CA ALA A 144 -18.19 -17.90 1.91
C ALA A 144 -19.60 -18.18 1.36
N ALA A 145 -19.84 -17.90 0.08
CA ALA A 145 -20.92 -18.55 -0.64
C ALA A 145 -20.45 -19.98 -0.98
N SER A 146 -20.90 -20.93 -0.16
CA SER A 146 -20.92 -22.33 -0.50
C SER A 146 -21.78 -22.51 -1.76
N TYR A 147 -21.16 -22.66 -2.94
CA TYR A 147 -21.88 -23.02 -4.16
C TYR A 147 -22.14 -24.54 -4.11
N ARG A 148 -23.29 -24.92 -3.57
CA ARG A 148 -23.87 -26.25 -3.80
C ARG A 148 -24.74 -26.16 -5.06
N PRO A 149 -24.38 -26.79 -6.19
CA PRO A 149 -25.30 -26.88 -7.31
C PRO A 149 -26.46 -27.78 -6.91
N ALA A 150 -27.65 -27.19 -6.80
CA ALA A 150 -28.88 -27.95 -6.73
C ALA A 150 -29.10 -28.64 -8.09
N ALA A 151 -29.13 -29.97 -8.07
CA ALA A 151 -29.56 -30.78 -9.20
C ALA A 151 -30.98 -30.36 -9.60
N ARG A 152 -31.18 -30.10 -10.90
CA ARG A 152 -32.50 -29.96 -11.50
C ARG A 152 -32.93 -31.34 -11.96
N ALA A 153 -33.82 -31.97 -11.20
CA ALA A 153 -34.63 -33.07 -11.66
C ALA A 153 -35.82 -32.51 -12.45
N GLY A 154 -35.99 -33.03 -13.66
CA GLY A 154 -37.03 -32.71 -14.64
C GLY A 154 -36.67 -33.45 -15.92
#